data_AF-A0A7S3SL92-F1
#
_entry.id   AF-A0A7S3SL92-F1
#
_cell.length_a   1.000
_cell.length_b   1.000
_cell.length_c   1.000
_cell.angle_alpha   90.00
_cell.angle_beta   90.00
_cell.angle_gamma   90.00
#
_symmetry.space_group_name_H-M   'P 1'
#
loop_
_entity.id
_entity.type
_entity.pdbx_description
1 polymer ?
#
loop_
_entity_poly.entity_id
_entity_poly.type
_entity_poly.pdbx_seq_one_letter_code
_entity_poly.pdbx_strand_id
1 'polypeptide(L)'
;MLSFVWLSATALSTGSMRAPVGARHAAVVATGTIPEIATVPDGVLSRNTLGRPLVEQRSRPRRNRKSDAVRRMVRETVLSPSNFVYPLFIHDQPDNAQIPSMPGCERHSLESMVAEAKDSWKYGVRSFIVFPKVEDELKSNRGEEAYNPDGIVPRAVRMLKEALPESIVFTDIALDPYSSMGHDGIVEDGKILNDDTIEQLCKQALCHARAGSDCVAPSDMMDGRVGAIRDALDAEGFTDVSILAYTAKYASAYYGPFRDALDSHPGFGDKKTYQQDPANGREAYIEAELDEAEGADILLVKPGLPYLDVVHRLRQSTNLPVAAYHVSGEYSMLKAAAERGWLHERKGA
;
A
#
# COMPACT_ATOMS: atom_id res chain seq x y z
N MET A 1 2.14 10.49 -6.71
CA MET A 1 2.50 10.16 -5.31
C MET A 1 2.03 8.76 -5.03
N LEU A 2 2.96 7.81 -4.81
CA LEU A 2 2.60 6.61 -4.06
C LEU A 2 2.34 7.07 -2.64
N SER A 3 1.27 6.55 -2.03
CA SER A 3 0.83 7.00 -0.72
C SER A 3 0.11 5.87 -0.02
N PHE A 4 0.35 5.75 1.28
CA PHE A 4 -0.45 4.88 2.14
C PHE A 4 -1.74 5.60 2.53
N VAL A 5 -2.87 4.89 2.65
CA VAL A 5 -4.15 5.50 3.01
C VAL A 5 -4.71 4.86 4.29
N TRP A 6 -5.03 5.69 5.28
CA TRP A 6 -5.77 5.28 6.48
C TRP A 6 -7.28 5.28 6.18
N LEU A 7 -7.97 4.17 6.42
CA LEU A 7 -9.41 4.02 6.17
C LEU A 7 -10.19 3.87 7.48
N SER A 8 -10.95 4.90 7.86
CA SER A 8 -12.07 4.76 8.80
C SER A 8 -13.38 4.64 8.02
N ALA A 9 -14.04 3.50 8.09
CA ALA A 9 -15.40 3.32 7.55
C ALA A 9 -16.26 2.48 8.51
N THR A 10 -17.46 2.99 8.78
CA THR A 10 -18.50 2.39 9.64
C THR A 10 -19.33 1.38 8.84
N ALA A 11 -19.68 0.26 9.47
CA ALA A 11 -20.30 -0.91 8.83
C ALA A 11 -21.77 -0.72 8.40
N LEU A 12 -22.15 -1.29 7.24
CA LEU A 12 -23.53 -1.68 6.91
C LEU A 12 -23.55 -3.01 6.13
N SER A 13 -24.48 -3.88 6.55
CA SER A 13 -24.65 -5.29 6.19
C SER A 13 -24.95 -5.57 4.71
N THR A 14 -24.41 -6.69 4.19
CA THR A 14 -24.63 -7.21 2.84
C THR A 14 -25.84 -8.14 2.73
N GLY A 15 -26.61 -7.99 1.65
CA GLY A 15 -27.65 -8.93 1.21
C GLY A 15 -27.23 -9.60 -0.09
N SER A 16 -27.24 -10.93 -0.09
CA SER A 16 -26.89 -11.84 -1.20
C SER A 16 -28.01 -11.97 -2.22
N MET A 17 -27.68 -12.04 -3.51
CA MET A 17 -28.39 -12.89 -4.49
C MET A 17 -27.45 -13.24 -5.67
N ARG A 18 -27.21 -14.54 -5.89
CA ARG A 18 -26.65 -15.11 -7.13
C ARG A 18 -27.78 -15.43 -8.11
N ALA A 19 -27.53 -15.28 -9.41
CA ALA A 19 -28.35 -15.86 -10.48
C ALA A 19 -27.47 -16.71 -11.40
N PRO A 20 -27.95 -17.85 -11.94
CA PRO A 20 -27.17 -18.71 -12.82
C PRO A 20 -27.23 -18.24 -14.28
N VAL A 21 -26.13 -18.45 -14.99
CA VAL A 21 -25.97 -18.22 -16.42
C VAL A 21 -26.41 -19.47 -17.19
N GLY A 22 -27.31 -19.32 -18.15
CA GLY A 22 -27.56 -20.36 -19.14
C GLY A 22 -28.87 -20.20 -19.92
N ALA A 23 -28.80 -19.64 -21.13
CA ALA A 23 -29.61 -20.05 -22.29
C ALA A 23 -29.19 -19.27 -23.54
N ARG A 24 -28.61 -19.98 -24.51
CA ARG A 24 -28.35 -19.51 -25.87
C ARG A 24 -29.67 -19.12 -26.53
N HIS A 25 -29.82 -17.87 -26.96
CA HIS A 25 -30.96 -17.45 -27.77
C HIS A 25 -30.52 -17.33 -29.24
N ALA A 26 -31.10 -18.20 -30.08
CA ALA A 26 -31.11 -18.04 -31.52
C ALA A 26 -31.90 -16.78 -31.87
N ALA A 27 -31.27 -15.86 -32.60
CA ALA A 27 -31.91 -14.63 -33.06
C ALA A 27 -32.91 -14.95 -34.18
N VAL A 28 -34.19 -14.95 -33.84
CA VAL A 28 -35.27 -14.81 -34.82
C VAL A 28 -35.43 -13.32 -35.09
N VAL A 29 -34.94 -12.86 -36.24
CA VAL A 29 -35.19 -11.49 -36.71
C VAL A 29 -36.64 -11.42 -37.19
N ALA A 30 -37.54 -11.03 -36.30
CA ALA A 30 -38.92 -10.71 -36.66
C ALA A 30 -38.96 -9.34 -37.33
N THR A 31 -39.35 -9.31 -38.60
CA THR A 31 -39.53 -8.12 -39.44
C THR A 31 -40.83 -7.36 -39.14
N GLY A 32 -41.15 -7.18 -37.85
CA GLY A 32 -42.28 -6.37 -37.38
C GLY A 32 -41.81 -5.03 -36.83
N THR A 33 -42.50 -3.95 -37.16
CA THR A 33 -42.32 -2.65 -36.49
C THR A 33 -42.54 -2.82 -34.99
N ILE A 34 -41.55 -2.44 -34.18
CA ILE A 34 -41.68 -2.45 -32.71
C ILE A 34 -42.83 -1.48 -32.36
N PRO A 35 -43.89 -1.93 -31.67
CA PRO A 35 -45.00 -1.05 -31.33
C PRO A 35 -44.51 0.09 -30.42
N GLU A 36 -44.97 1.31 -30.72
CA GLU A 36 -44.64 2.51 -29.97
C GLU A 36 -45.21 2.40 -28.55
N ILE A 37 -44.34 2.34 -27.53
CA ILE A 37 -44.77 2.27 -26.13
C ILE A 37 -45.20 3.69 -25.71
N ALA A 38 -46.47 3.99 -25.91
CA ALA A 38 -47.03 5.31 -25.59
C ALA A 38 -47.30 5.51 -24.08
N THR A 39 -47.53 4.43 -23.32
CA THR A 39 -47.84 4.49 -21.88
C THR A 39 -47.23 3.33 -21.11
N VAL A 40 -46.90 3.57 -19.83
CA VAL A 40 -46.54 2.50 -18.88
C VAL A 40 -47.81 1.72 -18.54
N PRO A 41 -47.80 0.38 -18.48
CA PRO A 41 -48.98 -0.40 -18.13
C PRO A 41 -49.64 0.06 -16.82
N ASP A 42 -50.97 0.03 -16.80
CA ASP A 42 -51.75 0.41 -15.63
C ASP A 42 -51.38 -0.43 -14.41
N GLY A 43 -51.34 0.21 -13.23
CA GLY A 43 -50.98 -0.43 -11.96
C GLY A 43 -49.48 -0.51 -11.67
N VAL A 44 -48.59 -0.23 -12.64
CA VAL A 44 -47.13 -0.20 -12.40
C VAL A 44 -46.71 1.04 -11.59
N LEU A 45 -47.33 2.19 -11.84
CA LEU A 45 -47.10 3.44 -11.13
C LEU A 45 -48.42 4.00 -10.61
N SER A 46 -48.42 4.43 -9.35
CA SER A 46 -49.49 5.26 -8.80
C SER A 46 -49.38 6.69 -9.33
N ARG A 47 -50.36 7.55 -9.01
CA ARG A 47 -50.29 9.00 -9.27
C ARG A 47 -50.30 9.76 -7.95
N ASN A 48 -49.47 10.79 -7.84
CA ASN A 48 -49.52 11.70 -6.69
C ASN A 48 -50.71 12.69 -6.81
N THR A 49 -50.88 13.55 -5.81
CA THR A 49 -51.93 14.58 -5.77
C THR A 49 -51.86 15.59 -6.92
N LEU A 50 -50.75 15.66 -7.65
CA LEU A 50 -50.55 16.48 -8.85
C LEU A 50 -50.74 15.68 -10.15
N GLY A 51 -51.24 14.45 -10.09
CA GLY A 51 -51.43 13.56 -11.24
C GLY A 51 -50.13 13.02 -11.84
N ARG A 52 -48.96 13.29 -11.24
CA ARG A 52 -47.65 12.83 -11.74
C ARG A 52 -47.39 11.37 -11.34
N PRO A 53 -46.65 10.60 -12.15
CA PRO A 53 -46.28 9.24 -11.80
C PRO A 53 -45.54 9.17 -10.46
N LEU A 54 -45.90 8.19 -9.63
CA LEU A 54 -45.38 7.99 -8.29
C LEU A 54 -45.11 6.49 -8.03
N VAL A 55 -43.90 6.19 -7.58
CA VAL A 55 -43.58 4.90 -6.94
C VAL A 55 -43.81 5.05 -5.44
N GLU A 56 -44.60 4.15 -4.84
CA GLU A 56 -44.95 4.17 -3.40
C GLU A 56 -43.82 3.64 -2.51
N GLN A 57 -42.66 4.32 -2.56
CA GLN A 57 -41.49 3.99 -1.74
C GLN A 57 -41.28 5.06 -0.65
N ARG A 58 -41.22 4.63 0.61
CA ARG A 58 -40.94 5.54 1.76
C ARG A 58 -39.46 5.90 1.85
N SER A 59 -38.58 4.89 1.91
CA SER A 59 -37.12 5.10 1.92
C SER A 59 -36.64 5.54 0.54
N ARG A 60 -35.92 6.67 0.46
CA ARG A 60 -35.40 7.19 -0.81
C ARG A 60 -33.95 7.65 -0.63
N PRO A 61 -32.96 6.75 -0.77
CA PRO A 61 -31.54 7.07 -0.56
C PRO A 61 -31.02 8.23 -1.42
N ARG A 62 -31.62 8.49 -2.60
CA ARG A 62 -31.31 9.67 -3.42
C ARG A 62 -31.47 11.00 -2.65
N ARG A 63 -32.27 11.05 -1.58
CA ARG A 63 -32.43 12.25 -0.73
C ARG A 63 -31.12 12.62 -0.02
N ASN A 64 -30.27 11.64 0.35
CA ASN A 64 -28.94 11.86 0.92
C ASN A 64 -27.87 12.21 -0.14
N ARG A 65 -28.28 12.32 -1.41
CA ARG A 65 -27.39 12.57 -2.56
C ARG A 65 -27.88 13.75 -3.43
N LYS A 66 -28.87 14.52 -2.93
CA LYS A 66 -29.62 15.52 -3.71
C LYS A 66 -28.83 16.78 -4.06
N SER A 67 -27.79 17.10 -3.31
CA SER A 67 -26.92 18.25 -3.56
C SER A 67 -25.51 17.98 -3.03
N ASP A 68 -24.54 18.77 -3.47
CA ASP A 68 -23.17 18.71 -2.95
C ASP A 68 -23.13 18.96 -1.43
N ALA A 69 -23.86 19.96 -0.93
CA ALA A 69 -23.96 20.25 0.50
C ALA A 69 -24.41 19.04 1.32
N VAL A 70 -25.43 18.29 0.87
CA VAL A 70 -25.89 17.08 1.57
C VAL A 70 -24.83 15.98 1.50
N ARG A 71 -24.21 15.75 0.33
CA ARG A 71 -23.16 14.73 0.18
C ARG A 71 -21.95 15.00 1.06
N ARG A 72 -21.57 16.26 1.24
CA ARG A 72 -20.49 16.66 2.16
C ARG A 72 -20.88 16.43 3.62
N MET A 73 -22.11 16.78 3.99
CA MET A 73 -22.62 16.62 5.37
C MET A 73 -22.64 15.17 5.84
N VAL A 74 -22.96 14.21 4.97
CA VAL A 74 -23.09 12.78 5.32
C VAL A 74 -21.89 11.93 4.87
N ARG A 75 -20.76 12.56 4.53
CA ARG A 75 -19.58 11.84 4.03
C ARG A 75 -18.94 11.02 5.16
N GLU A 76 -18.77 9.72 4.92
CA GLU A 76 -18.23 8.78 5.92
C GLU A 76 -16.68 8.72 5.90
N THR A 77 -16.04 9.03 4.77
CA THR A 77 -14.59 8.96 4.61
C THR A 77 -14.02 10.28 4.12
N VAL A 78 -12.98 10.77 4.79
CA VAL A 78 -12.24 11.98 4.43
C VAL A 78 -10.76 11.62 4.39
N LEU A 79 -10.07 12.08 3.36
CA LEU A 79 -8.62 11.96 3.24
C LEU A 79 -7.99 13.32 3.50
N SER A 80 -6.91 13.33 4.28
CA SER A 80 -6.03 14.48 4.46
C SER A 80 -4.59 14.13 4.07
N PRO A 81 -3.76 15.12 3.69
CA PRO A 81 -2.35 14.90 3.39
C PRO A 81 -1.57 14.20 4.52
N SER A 82 -1.97 14.43 5.77
CA SER A 82 -1.38 13.79 6.95
C SER A 82 -1.66 12.28 7.06
N ASN A 83 -2.58 11.73 6.26
CA ASN A 83 -2.79 10.29 6.19
C ASN A 83 -1.77 9.59 5.28
N PHE A 84 -1.00 10.34 4.49
CA PHE A 84 -0.05 9.79 3.53
C PHE A 84 1.35 9.67 4.12
N VAL A 85 1.94 8.48 3.96
CA VAL A 85 3.41 8.29 4.02
C VAL A 85 3.93 8.33 2.59
N TYR A 86 4.92 9.17 2.31
CA TYR A 86 5.46 9.38 0.96
C TYR A 86 6.76 8.58 0.74
N PRO A 87 6.78 7.61 -0.19
CA PRO A 87 8.00 6.88 -0.54
C PRO A 87 9.00 7.76 -1.30
N LEU A 88 10.25 7.75 -0.83
CA LEU A 88 11.39 8.44 -1.42
C LEU A 88 12.42 7.39 -1.86
N PHE A 89 12.66 7.30 -3.16
CA PHE A 89 13.71 6.44 -3.72
C PHE A 89 15.03 7.22 -3.73
N ILE A 90 16.09 6.62 -3.22
CA ILE A 90 17.39 7.28 -3.08
C ILE A 90 18.52 6.45 -3.69
N HIS A 91 19.58 7.12 -4.14
CA HIS A 91 20.81 6.48 -4.60
C HIS A 91 22.04 7.33 -4.23
N ASP A 92 23.23 6.73 -4.24
CA ASP A 92 24.46 7.44 -3.87
C ASP A 92 25.13 8.08 -5.10
N GLN A 93 24.35 8.87 -5.84
CA GLN A 93 24.80 9.57 -7.05
C GLN A 93 24.48 11.07 -6.91
N PRO A 94 25.29 11.96 -7.53
CA PRO A 94 25.13 13.41 -7.35
C PRO A 94 23.84 13.95 -7.97
N ASP A 95 23.39 13.35 -9.09
CA ASP A 95 22.22 13.77 -9.85
C ASP A 95 21.06 12.79 -9.69
N ASN A 96 19.84 13.27 -9.88
CA ASN A 96 18.65 12.41 -9.89
C ASN A 96 18.61 11.51 -11.14
N ALA A 97 17.99 10.34 -11.01
CA ALA A 97 17.71 9.45 -12.13
C ALA A 97 16.21 9.17 -12.26
N GLN A 98 15.67 9.30 -13.46
CA GLN A 98 14.27 8.93 -13.72
C GLN A 98 14.04 7.43 -13.47
N ILE A 99 12.82 7.07 -13.08
CA ILE A 99 12.34 5.69 -13.03
C ILE A 99 11.34 5.50 -14.18
N PRO A 100 11.75 4.97 -15.35
CA PRO A 100 10.90 4.97 -16.55
C PRO A 100 9.57 4.24 -16.38
N SER A 101 9.54 3.16 -15.60
CA SER A 101 8.33 2.40 -15.32
C SER A 101 7.41 3.07 -14.31
N MET A 102 7.82 4.18 -13.69
CA MET A 102 7.04 5.00 -12.75
C MET A 102 7.10 6.49 -13.16
N PRO A 103 6.37 6.91 -14.21
CA PRO A 103 6.43 8.29 -14.71
C PRO A 103 6.18 9.33 -13.63
N GLY A 104 7.09 10.31 -13.51
CA GLY A 104 7.05 11.34 -12.47
C GLY A 104 7.64 10.93 -11.11
N CYS A 105 8.24 9.75 -11.01
CA CYS A 105 9.07 9.34 -9.88
C CYS A 105 10.54 9.29 -10.29
N GLU A 106 11.41 9.66 -9.36
CA GLU A 106 12.86 9.70 -9.54
C GLU A 106 13.55 8.95 -8.39
N ARG A 107 14.76 8.44 -8.67
CA ARG A 107 15.77 8.16 -7.67
C ARG A 107 16.51 9.47 -7.37
N HIS A 108 16.38 9.93 -6.14
CA HIS A 108 16.93 11.20 -5.69
C HIS A 108 18.38 11.04 -5.20
N SER A 109 19.23 12.05 -5.47
CA SER A 109 20.37 12.30 -4.59
C SER A 109 19.88 12.67 -3.18
N LEU A 110 20.73 12.55 -2.16
CA LEU A 110 20.31 12.85 -0.77
C LEU A 110 19.89 14.32 -0.60
N GLU A 111 20.55 15.25 -1.28
CA GLU A 111 20.18 16.66 -1.28
C GLU A 111 18.81 16.88 -1.95
N SER A 112 18.56 16.21 -3.08
CA SER A 112 17.27 16.30 -3.77
C SER A 112 16.14 15.68 -2.95
N MET A 113 16.41 14.55 -2.26
CA MET A 113 15.46 13.91 -1.35
C MET A 113 14.99 14.88 -0.26
N VAL A 114 15.92 15.61 0.36
CA VAL A 114 15.57 16.62 1.38
C VAL A 114 14.73 17.76 0.78
N ALA A 115 15.05 18.21 -0.44
CA ALA A 115 14.28 19.23 -1.13
C ALA A 115 12.84 18.77 -1.44
N GLU A 116 12.68 17.53 -1.91
CA GLU A 116 11.40 16.89 -2.19
C GLU A 116 10.56 16.72 -0.90
N ALA A 117 11.19 16.29 0.19
CA ALA A 117 10.55 16.19 1.50
C ALA A 117 10.07 17.57 2.01
N LYS A 118 10.89 18.62 1.87
CA LYS A 118 10.50 19.99 2.23
C LYS A 118 9.36 20.52 1.37
N ASP A 119 9.31 20.16 0.09
CA ASP A 119 8.22 20.61 -0.78
C ASP A 119 6.89 19.93 -0.43
N SER A 120 6.90 18.60 -0.32
CA SER A 120 5.74 17.82 0.12
C SER A 120 5.23 18.23 1.51
N TRP A 121 6.13 18.65 2.42
CA TRP A 121 5.76 19.20 3.72
C TRP A 121 4.86 20.44 3.64
N LYS A 122 5.04 21.30 2.62
CA LYS A 122 4.19 22.50 2.42
C LYS A 122 2.74 22.14 2.11
N TYR A 123 2.51 20.94 1.55
CA TYR A 123 1.18 20.42 1.23
C TYR A 123 0.55 19.60 2.37
N GLY A 124 1.22 19.49 3.52
CA GLY A 124 0.70 18.83 4.71
C GLY A 124 1.07 17.35 4.86
N VAL A 125 1.92 16.80 3.98
CA VAL A 125 2.53 15.49 4.21
C VAL A 125 3.50 15.59 5.38
N ARG A 126 3.51 14.59 6.25
CA ARG A 126 4.32 14.58 7.49
C ARG A 126 5.22 13.36 7.64
N SER A 127 5.02 12.36 6.79
CA SER A 127 5.63 11.05 6.95
C SER A 127 6.32 10.62 5.66
N PHE A 128 7.52 10.08 5.78
CA PHE A 128 8.37 9.67 4.67
C PHE A 128 8.89 8.26 4.89
N ILE A 129 8.97 7.44 3.84
CA ILE A 129 9.66 6.15 3.89
C ILE A 129 10.76 6.15 2.83
N VAL A 130 11.98 5.76 3.22
CA VAL A 130 13.15 5.77 2.33
C VAL A 130 13.45 4.38 1.77
N PHE A 131 13.73 4.30 0.47
CA PHE A 131 14.09 3.07 -0.23
C PHE A 131 15.38 3.27 -1.03
N PRO A 132 16.47 2.53 -0.71
CA PRO A 132 17.76 2.73 -1.37
C PRO A 132 17.92 1.87 -2.62
N LYS A 133 18.48 2.45 -3.69
CA LYS A 133 19.22 1.70 -4.71
C LYS A 133 20.68 1.66 -4.28
N VAL A 134 21.15 0.48 -3.90
CA VAL A 134 22.54 0.25 -3.47
C VAL A 134 23.41 -0.11 -4.68
N GLU A 135 24.70 0.20 -4.63
CA GLU A 135 25.68 -0.22 -5.65
C GLU A 135 25.92 -1.73 -5.57
N ASP A 136 26.11 -2.38 -6.73
CA ASP A 136 26.16 -3.84 -6.79
C ASP A 136 27.39 -4.39 -6.07
N GLU A 137 28.48 -3.63 -6.01
CA GLU A 137 29.72 -3.96 -5.30
C GLU A 137 29.54 -4.02 -3.78
N LEU A 138 28.50 -3.36 -3.24
CA LEU A 138 28.15 -3.38 -1.82
C LEU A 138 27.10 -4.44 -1.49
N LYS A 139 26.50 -5.09 -2.50
CA LYS A 139 25.51 -6.14 -2.30
C LYS A 139 26.18 -7.47 -1.96
N SER A 140 25.57 -8.21 -1.04
CA SER A 140 26.02 -9.55 -0.66
C SER A 140 24.82 -10.42 -0.30
N ASN A 141 24.96 -11.74 -0.21
CA ASN A 141 23.86 -12.62 0.20
C ASN A 141 23.38 -12.33 1.64
N ARG A 142 24.28 -11.88 2.51
CA ARG A 142 23.98 -11.58 3.92
C ARG A 142 23.54 -10.13 4.16
N GLY A 143 23.66 -9.26 3.15
CA GLY A 143 23.22 -7.88 3.18
C GLY A 143 23.95 -7.02 4.22
N GLU A 144 25.26 -7.17 4.41
CA GLU A 144 25.98 -6.43 5.46
C GLU A 144 25.85 -4.90 5.36
N GLU A 145 25.70 -4.37 4.14
CA GLU A 145 25.48 -2.94 3.90
C GLU A 145 24.14 -2.43 4.49
N ALA A 146 23.18 -3.31 4.75
CA ALA A 146 21.89 -2.94 5.38
C ALA A 146 22.06 -2.36 6.78
N TYR A 147 23.13 -2.71 7.49
CA TYR A 147 23.42 -2.21 8.83
C TYR A 147 24.74 -1.44 8.91
N ASN A 148 25.24 -0.91 7.79
CA ASN A 148 26.35 0.02 7.78
C ASN A 148 25.91 1.40 8.31
N PRO A 149 26.46 1.94 9.42
CA PRO A 149 26.06 3.23 9.98
C PRO A 149 26.36 4.44 9.07
N ASP A 150 27.28 4.26 8.12
CA ASP A 150 27.64 5.24 7.08
C ASP A 150 26.93 4.96 5.75
N GLY A 151 26.12 3.91 5.69
CA GLY A 151 25.29 3.54 4.55
C GLY A 151 24.26 4.62 4.20
N ILE A 152 23.71 4.50 3.00
CA ILE A 152 22.85 5.54 2.42
C ILE A 152 21.56 5.80 3.24
N VAL A 153 20.95 4.76 3.82
CA VAL A 153 19.70 4.91 4.61
C VAL A 153 19.96 5.66 5.91
N PRO A 154 20.92 5.28 6.78
CA PRO A 154 21.27 6.08 7.95
C PRO A 154 21.64 7.53 7.63
N ARG A 155 22.38 7.79 6.54
CA ARG A 155 22.66 9.17 6.08
C ARG A 155 21.38 9.92 5.72
N ALA A 156 20.49 9.31 4.95
CA ALA A 156 19.21 9.89 4.55
C ALA A 156 18.32 10.23 5.75
N VAL A 157 18.22 9.31 6.72
CA VAL A 157 17.46 9.53 7.97
C VAL A 157 17.99 10.75 8.72
N ARG A 158 19.31 10.82 8.96
CA ARG A 158 19.93 11.97 9.65
C ARG A 158 19.63 13.28 8.93
N MET A 159 19.77 13.32 7.60
CA MET A 159 19.50 14.51 6.80
C MET A 159 18.02 14.93 6.84
N LEU A 160 17.08 13.98 6.80
CA LEU A 160 15.66 14.27 6.93
C LEU A 160 15.30 14.81 8.33
N LYS A 161 15.83 14.20 9.39
CA LYS A 161 15.59 14.65 10.77
C LYS A 161 16.22 16.01 11.05
N GLU A 162 17.40 16.31 10.48
CA GLU A 162 18.00 17.65 10.57
C GLU A 162 17.15 18.70 9.84
N ALA A 163 16.69 18.37 8.63
CA ALA A 163 15.94 19.29 7.78
C ALA A 163 14.49 19.52 8.24
N LEU A 164 13.85 18.48 8.78
CA LEU A 164 12.45 18.43 9.20
C LEU A 164 12.34 17.64 10.52
N PRO A 165 12.72 18.23 11.68
CA PRO A 165 12.76 17.51 12.96
C PRO A 165 11.43 16.89 13.39
N GLU A 166 10.31 17.52 13.03
CA GLU A 166 8.95 17.05 13.35
C GLU A 166 8.42 16.00 12.36
N SER A 167 9.19 15.64 11.32
CA SER A 167 8.78 14.60 10.37
C SER A 167 8.87 13.21 10.99
N ILE A 168 7.99 12.32 10.54
CA ILE A 168 8.03 10.90 10.86
C ILE A 168 8.78 10.19 9.75
N VAL A 169 9.94 9.60 10.07
CA VAL A 169 10.79 8.89 9.13
C VAL A 169 10.67 7.39 9.36
N PHE A 170 10.05 6.73 8.38
CA PHE A 170 9.97 5.29 8.27
C PHE A 170 11.20 4.77 7.52
N THR A 171 11.72 3.63 7.95
CA THR A 171 12.75 2.89 7.20
C THR A 171 12.25 1.49 6.89
N ASP A 172 12.41 1.06 5.64
CA ASP A 172 12.12 -0.32 5.24
C ASP A 172 13.17 -1.27 5.84
N ILE A 173 12.72 -2.40 6.39
CA ILE A 173 13.58 -3.45 6.94
C ILE A 173 13.35 -4.71 6.11
N ALA A 174 14.29 -4.96 5.19
CA ALA A 174 14.35 -6.11 4.30
C ALA A 174 15.74 -6.12 3.63
N LEU A 175 16.21 -7.29 3.19
CA LEU A 175 17.52 -7.41 2.56
C LEU A 175 17.51 -7.22 1.04
N ASP A 176 16.36 -7.13 0.37
CA ASP A 176 16.33 -7.17 -1.10
C ASP A 176 17.12 -6.07 -1.82
N PRO A 177 17.25 -4.82 -1.32
CA PRO A 177 18.10 -3.82 -1.96
C PRO A 177 19.60 -4.06 -1.74
N TYR A 178 19.94 -4.83 -0.71
CA TYR A 178 21.30 -5.13 -0.25
C TYR A 178 21.76 -6.54 -0.66
N SER A 179 20.82 -7.36 -1.13
CA SER A 179 21.03 -8.75 -1.46
C SER A 179 21.59 -8.89 -2.86
N SER A 180 22.73 -9.57 -3.00
CA SER A 180 23.25 -9.99 -4.31
C SER A 180 22.34 -11.03 -5.00
N MET A 181 21.34 -11.56 -4.28
CA MET A 181 20.37 -12.54 -4.76
C MET A 181 18.97 -11.93 -5.01
N GLY A 182 18.73 -10.65 -4.65
CA GLY A 182 17.45 -9.95 -4.85
C GLY A 182 16.27 -10.47 -4.02
N HIS A 183 16.52 -11.29 -3.00
CA HIS A 183 15.51 -11.76 -2.05
C HIS A 183 15.53 -10.96 -0.75
N ASP A 184 14.38 -10.93 -0.07
CA ASP A 184 14.19 -10.18 1.18
C ASP A 184 15.00 -10.79 2.36
N GLY A 185 15.56 -12.00 2.18
CA GLY A 185 16.36 -12.73 3.15
C GLY A 185 17.54 -13.49 2.55
N ILE A 186 18.35 -14.09 3.42
CA ILE A 186 19.55 -14.87 3.11
C ILE A 186 19.17 -16.13 2.33
N VAL A 187 19.93 -16.42 1.26
CA VAL A 187 19.73 -17.60 0.42
C VAL A 187 20.78 -18.67 0.71
N GLU A 188 20.35 -19.90 0.97
CA GLU A 188 21.21 -21.09 1.04
C GLU A 188 20.53 -22.27 0.35
N ASP A 189 21.24 -22.97 -0.52
CA ASP A 189 20.72 -24.12 -1.28
C ASP A 189 19.37 -23.86 -1.99
N GLY A 190 19.19 -22.64 -2.49
CA GLY A 190 17.97 -22.21 -3.18
C GLY A 190 16.77 -21.96 -2.26
N LYS A 191 16.96 -21.98 -0.94
CA LYS A 191 15.96 -21.63 0.08
C LYS A 191 16.28 -20.28 0.69
N ILE A 192 15.24 -19.58 1.14
CA ILE A 192 15.39 -18.36 1.93
C ILE A 192 15.34 -18.78 3.40
N LEU A 193 16.40 -18.50 4.14
CA LEU A 193 16.55 -18.90 5.54
C LEU A 193 15.82 -17.90 6.46
N ASN A 194 14.91 -18.38 7.30
CA ASN A 194 14.10 -17.52 8.17
C ASN A 194 14.94 -16.86 9.28
N ASP A 195 15.43 -17.65 10.22
CA ASP A 195 16.03 -17.14 11.46
C ASP A 195 17.36 -16.43 11.21
N ASP A 196 18.19 -16.94 10.28
CA ASP A 196 19.44 -16.28 9.87
C ASP A 196 19.17 -14.90 9.22
N THR A 197 18.03 -14.75 8.53
CA THR A 197 17.60 -13.46 7.99
C THR A 197 17.20 -12.52 9.12
N ILE A 198 16.40 -13.00 10.08
CA ILE A 198 15.91 -12.18 11.21
C ILE A 198 17.08 -11.60 12.00
N GLU A 199 18.18 -12.34 12.17
CA GLU A 199 19.40 -11.82 12.81
C GLU A 199 19.92 -10.55 12.11
N GLN A 200 19.92 -10.52 10.77
CA GLN A 200 20.36 -9.37 9.99
C GLN A 200 19.33 -8.22 10.02
N LEU A 201 18.04 -8.54 9.98
CA LEU A 201 16.97 -7.54 10.08
C LEU A 201 17.00 -6.81 11.43
N CYS A 202 17.30 -7.51 12.53
CA CYS A 202 17.50 -6.89 13.84
C CYS A 202 18.67 -5.89 13.81
N LYS A 203 19.80 -6.26 13.19
CA LYS A 203 20.96 -5.34 13.02
C LYS A 203 20.60 -4.12 12.17
N GLN A 204 19.83 -4.31 11.10
CA GLN A 204 19.34 -3.23 10.24
C GLN A 204 18.44 -2.27 11.02
N ALA A 205 17.43 -2.81 11.72
CA ALA A 205 16.51 -2.01 12.53
C ALA A 205 17.23 -1.18 13.60
N LEU A 206 18.19 -1.78 14.32
CA LEU A 206 19.02 -1.08 15.30
C LEU A 206 19.87 0.02 14.66
N CYS A 207 20.46 -0.23 13.50
CA CYS A 207 21.25 0.76 12.77
C CYS A 207 20.39 1.97 12.36
N HIS A 208 19.19 1.71 11.84
CA HIS A 208 18.25 2.75 11.42
C HIS A 208 17.67 3.53 12.61
N ALA A 209 17.35 2.85 13.72
CA ALA A 209 16.91 3.49 14.96
C ALA A 209 17.98 4.43 15.53
N ARG A 210 19.26 4.00 15.58
CA ARG A 210 20.40 4.85 15.96
C ARG A 210 20.58 6.07 15.07
N ALA A 211 20.19 5.98 13.79
CA ALA A 211 20.22 7.11 12.86
C ALA A 211 19.08 8.12 13.09
N GLY A 212 18.04 7.76 13.85
CA GLY A 212 16.90 8.61 14.19
C GLY A 212 15.60 8.25 13.46
N SER A 213 15.44 7.01 12.98
CA SER A 213 14.16 6.55 12.41
C SER A 213 13.09 6.53 13.49
N ASP A 214 11.91 7.08 13.20
CA ASP A 214 10.77 7.09 14.13
C ASP A 214 9.99 5.77 14.09
N CYS A 215 10.01 5.08 12.95
CA CYS A 215 9.34 3.81 12.74
C CYS A 215 10.14 2.90 11.81
N VAL A 216 10.33 1.64 12.20
CA VAL A 216 10.91 0.61 11.32
C VAL A 216 9.79 -0.22 10.70
N ALA A 217 9.95 -0.58 9.42
CA ALA A 217 8.87 -1.18 8.64
C ALA A 217 9.32 -2.52 8.01
N PRO A 218 9.32 -3.63 8.78
CA PRO A 218 9.73 -4.95 8.30
C PRO A 218 8.82 -5.43 7.18
N SER A 219 9.39 -5.51 5.98
CA SER A 219 8.70 -5.88 4.75
C SER A 219 9.06 -7.27 4.25
N ASP A 220 9.91 -7.99 4.95
CA ASP A 220 10.54 -9.26 4.57
C ASP A 220 9.61 -10.49 4.55
N MET A 221 8.52 -10.49 5.34
CA MET A 221 7.62 -11.64 5.54
C MET A 221 8.30 -12.89 6.14
N MET A 222 9.30 -12.73 7.01
CA MET A 222 9.84 -13.84 7.80
C MET A 222 8.99 -14.09 9.05
N ASP A 223 8.87 -15.34 9.48
CA ASP A 223 8.09 -15.73 10.65
C ASP A 223 8.79 -15.27 11.94
N GLY A 224 8.10 -14.51 12.80
CA GLY A 224 8.63 -14.07 14.10
C GLY A 224 9.52 -12.81 14.08
N ARG A 225 9.68 -12.15 12.92
CA ARG A 225 10.56 -10.97 12.82
C ARG A 225 10.10 -9.79 13.67
N VAL A 226 8.80 -9.60 13.89
CA VAL A 226 8.29 -8.44 14.63
C VAL A 226 8.75 -8.53 16.08
N GLY A 227 8.56 -9.68 16.71
CA GLY A 227 8.94 -9.90 18.11
C GLY A 227 10.46 -9.76 18.28
N ALA A 228 11.24 -10.38 17.38
CA ALA A 228 12.69 -10.29 17.41
C ALA A 228 13.21 -8.84 17.25
N ILE A 229 12.63 -8.07 16.32
CA ILE A 229 13.00 -6.66 16.12
C ILE A 229 12.59 -5.82 17.33
N ARG A 230 11.39 -6.04 17.90
CA ARG A 230 10.92 -5.35 19.11
C ARG A 230 11.87 -5.59 20.29
N ASP A 231 12.21 -6.84 20.56
CA ASP A 231 13.12 -7.23 21.62
C ASP A 231 14.52 -6.62 21.42
N ALA A 232 15.02 -6.61 20.18
CA ALA A 232 16.31 -6.00 19.85
C ALA A 232 16.29 -4.48 20.11
N LEU A 233 15.27 -3.77 19.63
CA LEU A 233 15.09 -2.33 19.86
C LEU A 233 15.00 -2.02 21.35
N ASP A 234 14.20 -2.76 22.11
CA ASP A 234 14.04 -2.57 23.56
C ASP A 234 15.33 -2.80 24.33
N ALA A 235 16.09 -3.85 23.98
CA ALA A 235 17.36 -4.16 24.62
C ALA A 235 18.41 -3.04 24.48
N GLU A 236 18.32 -2.26 23.39
CA GLU A 236 19.19 -1.12 23.10
C GLU A 236 18.58 0.23 23.54
N GLY A 237 17.41 0.21 24.20
CA GLY A 237 16.75 1.39 24.73
C GLY A 237 15.91 2.19 23.72
N PHE A 238 15.65 1.63 22.53
CA PHE A 238 14.78 2.23 21.49
C PHE A 238 13.30 1.87 21.69
N THR A 239 12.80 1.97 22.93
CA THR A 239 11.42 1.62 23.29
C THR A 239 10.37 2.49 22.59
N ASP A 240 10.74 3.71 22.20
CA ASP A 240 9.85 4.67 21.54
C ASP A 240 9.81 4.54 20.01
N VAL A 241 10.69 3.72 19.41
CA VAL A 241 10.69 3.47 17.97
C VAL A 241 9.57 2.48 17.62
N SER A 242 8.67 2.90 16.74
CA SER A 242 7.51 2.10 16.35
C SER A 242 7.84 1.01 15.32
N ILE A 243 6.97 0.01 15.21
CA ILE A 243 7.02 -1.04 14.18
C ILE A 243 5.76 -0.98 13.31
N LEU A 244 5.93 -0.73 12.02
CA LEU A 244 4.90 -0.91 11.00
C LEU A 244 5.14 -2.24 10.30
N ALA A 245 4.43 -3.27 10.72
CA ALA A 245 4.59 -4.61 10.19
C ALA A 245 3.89 -4.75 8.83
N TYR A 246 4.60 -5.26 7.81
CA TYR A 246 3.98 -5.69 6.56
C TYR A 246 3.29 -7.04 6.75
N THR A 247 2.24 -7.04 7.56
CA THR A 247 1.49 -8.20 8.01
C THR A 247 0.92 -9.04 6.87
N ALA A 248 0.34 -8.40 5.86
CA ALA A 248 -0.25 -9.10 4.73
C ALA A 248 0.37 -8.63 3.43
N LYS A 249 1.62 -9.05 3.17
CA LYS A 249 2.35 -8.80 1.91
C LYS A 249 2.24 -10.01 0.99
N TYR A 250 1.44 -9.86 -0.06
CA TYR A 250 1.15 -10.92 -1.03
C TYR A 250 2.22 -11.05 -2.11
N ALA A 251 2.41 -12.25 -2.65
CA ALA A 251 3.24 -12.57 -3.80
C ALA A 251 2.60 -12.04 -5.10
N SER A 252 2.70 -10.72 -5.30
CA SER A 252 1.95 -10.00 -6.33
C SER A 252 2.77 -9.65 -7.57
N ALA A 253 2.10 -9.63 -8.74
CA ALA A 253 2.67 -9.13 -9.99
C ALA A 253 2.72 -7.58 -10.07
N TYR A 254 2.13 -6.87 -9.11
CA TYR A 254 2.07 -5.41 -9.11
C TYR A 254 3.39 -4.73 -8.68
N TYR A 255 4.43 -5.50 -8.34
CA TYR A 255 5.70 -4.96 -7.85
C TYR A 255 6.75 -4.68 -8.93
N GLY A 256 6.47 -4.99 -10.20
CA GLY A 256 7.44 -4.84 -11.31
C GLY A 256 8.12 -3.46 -11.32
N PRO A 257 7.38 -2.34 -11.38
CA PRO A 257 8.01 -1.02 -11.45
C PRO A 257 8.84 -0.63 -10.21
N PHE A 258 8.51 -1.16 -9.02
CA PHE A 258 9.31 -0.95 -7.81
C PHE A 258 10.66 -1.68 -7.89
N ARG A 259 10.66 -2.90 -8.44
CA ARG A 259 11.91 -3.66 -8.64
C ARG A 259 12.83 -2.96 -9.63
N ASP A 260 12.27 -2.31 -10.67
CA ASP A 260 13.06 -1.46 -11.57
C ASP A 260 13.62 -0.22 -10.86
N ALA A 261 12.87 0.35 -9.91
CA ALA A 261 13.31 1.53 -9.15
C ALA A 261 14.54 1.26 -8.30
N LEU A 262 14.66 0.04 -7.73
CA LEU A 262 15.77 -0.33 -6.85
C LEU A 262 16.83 -1.22 -7.51
N ASP A 263 16.56 -1.70 -8.73
CA ASP A 263 17.31 -2.78 -9.36
C ASP A 263 17.43 -4.02 -8.46
N SER A 264 16.27 -4.44 -7.92
CA SER A 264 16.13 -5.51 -6.92
C SER A 264 15.28 -6.68 -7.40
N HIS A 265 15.31 -6.98 -8.70
CA HIS A 265 14.65 -8.18 -9.22
C HIS A 265 15.27 -9.44 -8.58
N PRO A 266 14.46 -10.46 -8.22
CA PRO A 266 14.99 -11.71 -7.71
C PRO A 266 16.03 -12.29 -8.69
N GLY A 267 17.22 -12.60 -8.20
CA GLY A 267 18.28 -13.22 -9.00
C GLY A 267 17.90 -14.63 -9.46
N PHE A 268 16.95 -15.28 -8.79
CA PHE A 268 16.34 -16.54 -9.20
C PHE A 268 14.91 -16.68 -8.66
N GLY A 269 14.15 -17.63 -9.22
CA GLY A 269 12.86 -18.06 -8.68
C GLY A 269 11.81 -16.95 -8.53
N ASP A 270 11.01 -17.06 -7.48
CA ASP A 270 10.01 -16.08 -7.08
C ASP A 270 10.01 -15.90 -5.55
N LYS A 271 9.16 -15.01 -5.02
CA LYS A 271 9.06 -14.71 -3.58
C LYS A 271 7.93 -15.48 -2.88
N LYS A 272 7.37 -16.54 -3.50
CA LYS A 272 6.17 -17.24 -3.00
C LYS A 272 6.41 -18.15 -1.79
N THR A 273 7.66 -18.39 -1.39
CA THR A 273 7.96 -19.21 -0.21
C THR A 273 7.84 -18.44 1.10
N TYR A 274 7.59 -17.13 1.05
CA TYR A 274 7.40 -16.27 2.22
C TYR A 274 6.32 -15.20 2.01
N GLN A 275 6.16 -14.64 0.80
CA GLN A 275 5.02 -13.77 0.52
C GLN A 275 3.74 -14.58 0.34
N GLN A 276 2.63 -14.08 0.87
CA GLN A 276 1.35 -14.80 0.92
C GLN A 276 0.79 -15.11 -0.47
N ASP A 277 0.06 -16.23 -0.60
CA ASP A 277 -0.70 -16.54 -1.82
C ASP A 277 -1.86 -15.53 -1.99
N PRO A 278 -1.94 -14.80 -3.13
CA PRO A 278 -3.06 -13.91 -3.46
C PRO A 278 -4.47 -14.49 -3.31
N ALA A 279 -4.62 -15.82 -3.36
CA ALA A 279 -5.90 -16.50 -3.19
C ALA A 279 -6.38 -16.54 -1.71
N ASN A 280 -5.51 -16.24 -0.75
CA ASN A 280 -5.76 -16.48 0.67
C ASN A 280 -6.15 -15.20 1.43
N GLY A 281 -7.45 -15.02 1.67
CA GLY A 281 -7.93 -13.93 2.55
C GLY A 281 -8.04 -14.28 4.03
N ARG A 282 -7.86 -15.55 4.43
CA ARG A 282 -7.93 -15.97 5.85
C ARG A 282 -6.56 -15.97 6.53
N GLU A 283 -5.51 -16.28 5.76
CA GLU A 283 -4.13 -16.32 6.24
C GLU A 283 -3.67 -14.97 6.79
N ALA A 284 -4.10 -13.87 6.16
CA ALA A 284 -3.87 -12.51 6.67
C ALA A 284 -4.37 -12.26 8.10
N TYR A 285 -5.38 -12.99 8.60
CA TYR A 285 -5.79 -12.88 10.01
C TYR A 285 -4.80 -13.57 10.95
N ILE A 286 -4.23 -14.70 10.52
CA ILE A 286 -3.23 -15.42 11.30
C ILE A 286 -1.99 -14.54 11.44
N GLU A 287 -1.51 -13.96 10.33
CA GLU A 287 -0.39 -13.01 10.37
C GLU A 287 -0.67 -11.80 11.27
N ALA A 288 -1.90 -11.25 11.19
CA ALA A 288 -2.27 -10.10 12.00
C ALA A 288 -2.30 -10.42 13.50
N GLU A 289 -2.83 -11.59 13.88
CA GLU A 289 -2.82 -12.04 15.27
C GLU A 289 -1.39 -12.25 15.80
N LEU A 290 -0.49 -12.78 14.97
CA LEU A 290 0.91 -12.99 15.32
C LEU A 290 1.65 -11.65 15.47
N ASP A 291 1.59 -10.77 14.47
CA ASP A 291 2.25 -9.46 14.49
C ASP A 291 1.75 -8.58 15.65
N GLU A 292 0.45 -8.60 15.94
CA GLU A 292 -0.14 -7.87 17.07
C GLU A 292 0.35 -8.44 18.42
N ALA A 293 0.43 -9.77 18.54
CA ALA A 293 0.96 -10.41 19.75
C ALA A 293 2.46 -10.18 19.95
N GLU A 294 3.20 -10.03 18.86
CA GLU A 294 4.65 -9.76 18.83
C GLU A 294 5.01 -8.28 19.05
N GLY A 295 4.02 -7.38 19.08
CA GLY A 295 4.22 -5.97 19.44
C GLY A 295 4.32 -5.01 18.26
N ALA A 296 3.71 -5.33 17.11
CA ALA A 296 3.53 -4.35 16.04
C ALA A 296 2.63 -3.19 16.49
N ASP A 297 3.00 -1.96 16.12
CA ASP A 297 2.18 -0.77 16.39
C ASP A 297 1.18 -0.49 15.27
N ILE A 298 1.50 -0.89 14.04
CA ILE A 298 0.71 -0.66 12.84
C ILE A 298 0.76 -1.92 11.97
N LEU A 299 -0.40 -2.39 11.52
CA LEU A 299 -0.50 -3.52 10.59
C LEU A 299 -0.68 -3.01 9.16
N LEU A 300 -0.03 -3.65 8.19
CA LEU A 300 -0.08 -3.23 6.80
C LEU A 300 -0.46 -4.33 5.81
N VAL A 301 -1.34 -3.98 4.87
CA VAL A 301 -1.68 -4.80 3.69
C VAL A 301 -0.97 -4.27 2.44
N LYS A 302 -0.35 -5.17 1.67
CA LYS A 302 0.34 -4.86 0.41
C LYS A 302 0.12 -5.99 -0.61
N PRO A 303 -0.34 -5.70 -1.84
CA PRO A 303 -0.73 -4.39 -2.41
C PRO A 303 -2.02 -3.78 -1.82
N GLY A 304 -2.40 -2.59 -2.30
CA GLY A 304 -3.49 -1.78 -1.75
C GLY A 304 -4.84 -2.05 -2.41
N LEU A 305 -5.10 -1.43 -3.58
CA LEU A 305 -6.39 -1.49 -4.27
C LEU A 305 -6.92 -2.91 -4.53
N PRO A 306 -6.10 -3.90 -4.98
CA PRO A 306 -6.63 -5.24 -5.23
C PRO A 306 -6.94 -6.03 -3.95
N TYR A 307 -6.61 -5.53 -2.77
CA TYR A 307 -6.76 -6.22 -1.48
C TYR A 307 -7.56 -5.40 -0.46
N LEU A 308 -8.43 -4.49 -0.92
CA LEU A 308 -9.28 -3.69 -0.03
C LEU A 308 -10.24 -4.55 0.81
N ASP A 309 -10.57 -5.76 0.38
CA ASP A 309 -11.34 -6.69 1.19
C ASP A 309 -10.55 -7.20 2.40
N VAL A 310 -9.23 -7.41 2.25
CA VAL A 310 -8.31 -7.74 3.35
C VAL A 310 -8.12 -6.54 4.27
N VAL A 311 -7.92 -5.34 3.73
CA VAL A 311 -7.83 -4.10 4.52
C VAL A 311 -9.09 -3.91 5.37
N HIS A 312 -10.27 -4.06 4.76
CA HIS A 312 -11.54 -3.96 5.47
C HIS A 312 -11.65 -5.01 6.57
N ARG A 313 -11.29 -6.25 6.26
CA ARG A 313 -11.30 -7.39 7.20
C ARG A 313 -10.40 -7.18 8.40
N LEU A 314 -9.15 -6.77 8.21
CA LEU A 314 -8.23 -6.46 9.30
C LEU A 314 -8.74 -5.29 10.13
N ARG A 315 -9.25 -4.24 9.49
CA ARG A 315 -9.81 -3.09 10.22
C ARG A 315 -10.98 -3.48 11.14
N GLN A 316 -11.73 -4.52 10.81
CA GLN A 316 -12.81 -5.04 11.65
C GLN A 316 -12.32 -5.99 12.77
N SER A 317 -11.13 -6.57 12.65
CA SER A 317 -10.62 -7.58 13.60
C SER A 317 -9.62 -7.04 14.60
N THR A 318 -8.91 -5.96 14.30
CA THR A 318 -7.92 -5.36 15.21
C THR A 318 -8.33 -3.96 15.68
N ASN A 319 -7.80 -3.59 16.84
CA ASN A 319 -7.83 -2.21 17.35
C ASN A 319 -6.60 -1.40 16.91
N LEU A 320 -5.57 -2.05 16.38
CA LEU A 320 -4.40 -1.36 15.85
C LEU A 320 -4.74 -0.53 14.61
N PRO A 321 -3.98 0.55 14.35
CA PRO A 321 -3.96 1.23 13.06
C PRO A 321 -3.70 0.24 11.92
N VAL A 322 -4.46 0.40 10.82
CA VAL A 322 -4.27 -0.38 9.59
C VAL A 322 -3.83 0.55 8.45
N ALA A 323 -2.72 0.21 7.82
CA ALA A 323 -2.19 0.86 6.64
C ALA A 323 -2.36 -0.01 5.39
N ALA A 324 -2.38 0.63 4.22
CA ALA A 324 -2.42 -0.06 2.92
C ALA A 324 -1.43 0.61 1.97
N TYR A 325 -0.66 -0.18 1.22
CA TYR A 325 0.33 0.34 0.27
C TYR A 325 -0.27 0.45 -1.13
N HIS A 326 -0.46 1.67 -1.66
CA HIS A 326 -0.75 1.87 -3.09
C HIS A 326 0.53 1.65 -3.92
N VAL A 327 0.72 0.44 -4.45
CA VAL A 327 2.05 0.01 -4.93
C VAL A 327 2.38 0.56 -6.32
N SER A 328 3.63 0.37 -6.73
CA SER A 328 4.18 0.87 -7.98
C SER A 328 3.39 0.45 -9.22
N GLY A 329 2.94 -0.80 -9.31
CA GLY A 329 2.12 -1.26 -10.43
C GLY A 329 0.76 -0.58 -10.50
N GLU A 330 0.12 -0.34 -9.35
CA GLU A 330 -1.16 0.37 -9.27
C GLU A 330 -0.99 1.84 -9.72
N TYR A 331 0.07 2.49 -9.25
CA TYR A 331 0.47 3.83 -9.69
C TYR A 331 0.71 3.89 -11.21
N SER A 332 1.51 2.98 -11.75
CA SER A 332 1.86 2.96 -13.17
C SER A 332 0.65 2.63 -14.06
N MET A 333 -0.29 1.80 -13.58
CA MET A 333 -1.56 1.55 -14.26
C MET A 333 -2.38 2.84 -14.41
N LEU A 334 -2.50 3.63 -13.33
CA LEU A 334 -3.18 4.93 -13.36
C LEU A 334 -2.49 5.91 -14.30
N LYS A 335 -1.16 6.04 -14.21
CA LYS A 335 -0.37 6.92 -15.09
C LYS A 335 -0.54 6.58 -16.56
N ALA A 336 -0.35 5.31 -16.93
CA ALA A 336 -0.45 4.86 -18.32
C ALA A 336 -1.86 5.07 -18.90
N ALA A 337 -2.92 4.84 -18.11
CA ALA A 337 -4.29 5.10 -18.54
C ALA A 337 -4.58 6.60 -18.68
N ALA A 338 -4.05 7.43 -17.80
CA ALA A 338 -4.21 8.88 -17.84
C ALA A 338 -3.49 9.53 -19.04
N GLU A 339 -2.24 9.13 -19.30
CA GLU A 339 -1.45 9.60 -20.44
C GLU A 339 -2.13 9.31 -21.79
N ARG A 340 -2.88 8.21 -21.87
CA ARG A 340 -3.68 7.83 -23.06
C ARG A 340 -5.05 8.50 -23.11
N GLY A 341 -5.39 9.32 -22.11
CA GLY A 341 -6.68 10.00 -22.01
C GLY A 341 -7.86 9.08 -21.68
N TRP A 342 -7.61 7.85 -21.22
CA TRP A 342 -8.67 6.90 -20.85
C TRP A 342 -9.28 7.23 -19.49
N LEU A 343 -8.47 7.79 -18.58
CA LEU A 343 -8.88 8.21 -17.25
C LEU A 343 -8.47 9.66 -16.97
N HIS A 344 -9.25 10.35 -16.14
CA HIS A 344 -8.85 11.65 -15.59
C HIS A 344 -8.05 11.46 -14.31
N GLU A 345 -6.73 11.64 -14.38
CA GLU A 345 -5.80 11.39 -13.27
C GLU A 345 -6.27 11.99 -11.93
N ARG A 346 -6.55 13.30 -11.88
CA ARG A 346 -6.95 14.00 -10.64
C ARG A 346 -8.31 13.56 -10.04
N LYS A 347 -9.16 12.91 -10.83
CA LYS A 347 -10.49 12.45 -10.39
C LYS A 347 -10.54 10.94 -10.15
N GLY A 348 -9.67 10.19 -10.80
CA GLY A 348 -9.59 8.73 -10.77
C GLY A 348 -8.62 8.18 -9.73
N ALA A 349 -7.82 9.04 -9.11
CA ALA A 349 -7.00 8.74 -7.94
C ALA A 349 -7.73 9.11 -6.64
#